data_AF-A0A2D4LWM1-F1
#
_entry.id   AF-A0A2D4LWM1-F1
#
_cell.length_a   1.000
_cell.length_b   1.000
_cell.length_c   1.000
_cell.angle_alpha   90.00
_cell.angle_beta   90.00
_cell.angle_gamma   90.00
#
_symmetry.space_group_name_H-M   'P 1'
#
loop_
_entity.id
_entity.type
_entity.pdbx_description
1 polymer ?
#
loop_
_entity_poly.entity_id
_entity_poly.type
_entity_poly.pdbx_seq_one_letter_code
_entity_poly.pdbx_strand_id
1 'polypeptide(L)'
;VHGGGGWGWKSAKCNGECLLYGSLEPHPEGKGTLLNNKIHHMQDYVCIRESGLHSRQKFNSFLQPVPFLWGEMVVEVHGFFGVYLLYCTNPRYQGRIYIGFTVNPERRIDQHNAGKRCGGAWKTSGRGPWDMVLIVHGFPSDVAALRFEWAWQHPHSSRRLTHVTRRRTRERPFDFRLRVVAHMLQTAPWCRLPLTIRWLKQEYCREFPPGLEPPLHMPIAFGPVRAVKDTKRAEPLSPEEQVVTKKHCSVCLKTFQDGDEDIPLHCFHLTCTMAAHMFCLSRLFLEKEPNHILPIEGQCPGCKNLILWGDLIRHHKGCYGNLEADPTSSQKHWADELQP
;
A
#
# COMPACT_ATOMS: atom_id res chain seq x y z
N VAL A 1 -22.46 -35.63 46.56
CA VAL A 1 -22.10 -34.22 46.33
C VAL A 1 -20.92 -34.20 45.37
N HIS A 2 -21.14 -33.59 44.20
CA HIS A 2 -20.24 -33.36 43.06
C HIS A 2 -19.51 -34.56 42.42
N GLY A 3 -20.15 -35.09 41.38
CA GLY A 3 -19.49 -35.89 40.34
C GLY A 3 -18.74 -34.99 39.35
N GLY A 4 -17.49 -35.36 39.07
CA GLY A 4 -16.69 -34.83 37.96
C GLY A 4 -16.53 -35.92 36.92
N GLY A 5 -17.42 -35.94 35.92
CA GLY A 5 -17.30 -36.80 34.74
C GLY A 5 -16.26 -36.22 33.78
N GLY A 6 -15.17 -36.96 33.60
CA GLY A 6 -14.19 -36.70 32.54
C GLY A 6 -14.76 -37.11 31.18
N TRP A 7 -14.74 -36.18 30.23
CA TRP A 7 -15.02 -36.46 28.82
C TRP A 7 -13.72 -36.32 28.03
N GLY A 8 -13.20 -37.47 27.61
CA GLY A 8 -12.07 -37.55 26.69
C GLY A 8 -12.47 -37.11 25.28
N TRP A 9 -11.49 -36.59 24.55
CA TRP A 9 -11.59 -36.43 23.10
C TRP A 9 -10.58 -37.36 22.44
N LYS A 10 -11.15 -38.30 21.68
CA LYS A 10 -10.45 -39.32 20.89
C LYS A 10 -9.77 -38.66 19.69
N SER A 11 -8.52 -39.08 19.45
CA SER A 11 -7.80 -38.86 18.20
C SER A 11 -8.55 -39.55 17.07
N ALA A 12 -9.00 -38.79 16.08
CA ALA A 12 -9.48 -39.31 14.81
C ALA A 12 -8.35 -39.19 13.78
N LYS A 13 -7.76 -40.33 13.42
CA LYS A 13 -6.97 -40.48 12.20
C LYS A 13 -7.95 -40.45 11.01
N CYS A 14 -7.75 -39.53 10.08
CA CYS A 14 -8.35 -39.62 8.76
C CYS A 14 -7.26 -40.10 7.80
N ASN A 15 -7.39 -41.37 7.37
CA ASN A 15 -6.71 -41.90 6.21
C ASN A 15 -7.43 -41.35 4.98
N GLY A 16 -6.69 -40.67 4.09
CA GLY A 16 -7.19 -40.18 2.82
C GLY A 16 -6.02 -40.08 1.86
N GLU A 17 -5.70 -41.21 1.23
CA GLU A 17 -4.86 -41.26 0.04
C GLU A 17 -5.57 -40.49 -1.08
N CYS A 18 -4.88 -39.53 -1.69
CA CYS A 18 -5.16 -39.09 -3.05
C CYS A 18 -3.86 -39.18 -3.84
N LEU A 19 -3.90 -40.07 -4.83
CA LEU A 19 -2.85 -40.48 -5.73
C LEU A 19 -2.37 -39.29 -6.59
N LEU A 20 -1.06 -39.01 -6.56
CA LEU A 20 -0.38 -38.29 -7.65
C LEU A 20 0.31 -39.32 -8.54
N TYR A 21 -0.32 -39.63 -9.67
CA TYR A 21 0.32 -40.28 -10.82
C TYR A 21 1.19 -39.27 -11.55
N GLY A 22 2.42 -39.65 -11.89
CA GLY A 22 3.29 -38.86 -12.79
C GLY A 22 4.78 -39.12 -12.55
N SER A 23 5.25 -40.28 -13.01
CA SER A 23 6.61 -40.79 -12.87
C SER A 23 7.68 -39.87 -13.51
N LEU A 24 8.79 -39.71 -12.78
CA LEU A 24 10.08 -39.25 -13.31
C LEU A 24 10.85 -40.47 -13.82
N GLU A 25 11.13 -40.52 -15.13
CA GLU A 25 12.24 -41.32 -15.68
C GLU A 25 13.34 -40.37 -16.21
N PRO A 26 14.64 -40.74 -16.10
CA PRO A 26 15.75 -39.89 -16.50
C PRO A 26 16.36 -40.25 -17.87
N HIS A 27 17.09 -39.25 -18.43
CA HIS A 27 18.07 -39.25 -19.55
C HIS A 27 17.58 -39.12 -21.02
N PRO A 28 18.45 -38.71 -21.98
CA PRO A 28 19.59 -37.78 -21.96
C PRO A 28 19.55 -36.71 -23.08
N GLU A 29 20.44 -35.72 -23.00
CA GLU A 29 20.99 -34.85 -24.07
C GLU A 29 20.19 -34.62 -25.37
N GLY A 30 19.67 -33.40 -25.52
CA GLY A 30 19.19 -32.88 -26.80
C GLY A 30 19.17 -31.35 -26.80
N LYS A 31 19.99 -30.75 -27.66
CA LYS A 31 20.10 -29.29 -27.86
C LYS A 31 18.73 -28.67 -28.14
N GLY A 32 18.33 -27.72 -27.31
CA GLY A 32 17.13 -26.91 -27.50
C GLY A 32 17.34 -25.52 -26.91
N THR A 33 17.32 -24.52 -27.78
CA THR A 33 17.45 -23.08 -27.51
C THR A 33 16.52 -22.64 -26.37
N LEU A 34 17.12 -22.21 -25.24
CA LEU A 34 16.39 -21.52 -24.18
C LEU A 34 16.04 -20.10 -24.66
N LEU A 35 14.79 -19.91 -25.06
CA LEU A 35 14.14 -18.60 -25.11
C LEU A 35 14.23 -17.98 -23.71
N ASN A 36 15.11 -17.00 -23.59
CA ASN A 36 15.41 -16.30 -22.35
C ASN A 36 14.32 -15.25 -22.08
N ASN A 37 13.11 -15.68 -21.73
CA ASN A 37 12.08 -14.78 -21.20
C ASN A 37 12.29 -14.61 -19.69
N LYS A 38 13.33 -13.86 -19.33
CA LYS A 38 13.43 -13.27 -17.98
C LYS A 38 12.44 -12.13 -17.87
N ILE A 39 11.27 -12.42 -17.33
CA ILE A 39 10.34 -11.43 -16.81
C ILE A 39 11.01 -10.81 -15.58
N HIS A 40 11.52 -9.59 -15.73
CA HIS A 40 11.98 -8.78 -14.60
C HIS A 40 10.76 -8.37 -13.78
N HIS A 41 10.48 -9.14 -12.73
CA HIS A 41 9.43 -8.81 -11.78
C HIS A 41 9.91 -7.69 -10.85
N MET A 42 9.09 -6.64 -10.82
CA MET A 42 9.01 -5.54 -9.85
C MET A 42 9.38 -6.02 -8.43
N GLN A 43 10.57 -5.67 -7.95
CA GLN A 43 10.97 -5.84 -6.55
C GLN A 43 10.74 -4.54 -5.80
N ASP A 44 9.47 -4.17 -5.64
CA ASP A 44 9.08 -3.43 -4.45
C ASP A 44 8.97 -4.45 -3.32
N TYR A 45 9.54 -4.17 -2.15
CA TYR A 45 9.34 -4.95 -0.92
C TYR A 45 7.90 -4.75 -0.42
N VAL A 46 6.93 -5.25 -1.18
CA VAL A 46 5.55 -5.46 -0.81
C VAL A 46 5.48 -6.87 -0.25
N CYS A 47 5.07 -7.01 1.01
CA CYS A 47 4.67 -8.32 1.50
C CYS A 47 3.33 -8.67 0.84
N ILE A 48 3.39 -9.21 -0.39
CA ILE A 48 2.21 -9.74 -1.08
C ILE A 48 1.84 -11.04 -0.38
N ARG A 49 0.68 -11.06 0.27
CA ARG A 49 0.15 -12.23 0.98
C ARG A 49 -0.25 -13.28 -0.06
N GLU A 50 0.56 -14.33 -0.25
CA GLU A 50 0.16 -15.47 -1.09
C GLU A 50 -1.05 -16.18 -0.45
N SER A 51 -2.12 -16.36 -1.23
CA SER A 51 -3.35 -17.02 -0.83
C SER A 51 -3.20 -18.55 -0.84
N GLY A 52 -2.55 -19.09 0.19
CA GLY A 52 -2.48 -20.54 0.45
C GLY A 52 -3.31 -20.96 1.65
N LEU A 53 -4.52 -21.49 1.45
CA LEU A 53 -5.16 -22.36 2.43
C LEU A 53 -4.31 -23.64 2.54
N HIS A 54 -3.58 -23.84 3.65
CA HIS A 54 -3.56 -25.08 4.45
C HIS A 54 -2.50 -25.04 5.58
N SER A 55 -2.94 -25.49 6.76
CA SER A 55 -2.19 -25.86 7.96
C SER A 55 -1.66 -24.73 8.89
N ARG A 56 -2.32 -24.62 10.04
CA ARG A 56 -1.79 -24.04 11.27
C ARG A 56 -0.67 -24.94 11.79
N GLN A 57 0.58 -24.68 11.44
CA GLN A 57 1.74 -25.10 12.22
C GLN A 57 2.95 -24.22 11.91
N LYS A 58 3.37 -23.45 12.92
CA LYS A 58 4.69 -22.80 13.05
C LYS A 58 5.12 -21.84 11.92
N PHE A 59 4.45 -20.69 11.79
CA PHE A 59 5.09 -19.47 11.27
C PHE A 59 5.70 -18.71 12.46
N ASN A 60 6.83 -19.19 12.98
CA ASN A 60 7.51 -18.52 14.11
C ASN A 60 9.04 -18.51 13.96
N SER A 61 9.57 -18.49 12.73
CA SER A 61 11.02 -18.58 12.50
C SER A 61 11.58 -17.75 11.34
N PHE A 62 10.87 -16.76 10.81
CA PHE A 62 11.46 -15.81 9.83
C PHE A 62 11.19 -14.35 10.23
N LEU A 63 11.62 -14.00 11.45
CA LEU A 63 11.89 -12.63 11.86
C LEU A 63 13.24 -12.62 12.57
N GLN A 64 14.31 -12.97 11.84
CA GLN A 64 15.67 -12.63 12.23
C GLN A 64 16.41 -12.01 11.03
N PRO A 65 17.23 -10.98 11.27
CA PRO A 65 17.70 -10.08 10.22
C PRO A 65 18.87 -10.69 9.46
N VAL A 66 18.80 -10.69 8.13
CA VAL A 66 20.02 -10.70 7.32
C VAL A 66 20.57 -9.27 7.38
N PRO A 67 21.82 -9.02 7.83
CA PRO A 67 22.40 -7.70 7.79
C PRO A 67 22.76 -7.38 6.34
N PHE A 68 21.74 -6.99 5.57
CA PHE A 68 21.97 -6.36 4.28
C PHE A 68 22.20 -4.87 4.53
N LEU A 69 23.30 -4.35 3.99
CA LEU A 69 23.60 -2.92 3.94
C LEU A 69 22.56 -2.24 3.05
N TRP A 70 21.39 -1.92 3.60
CA TRP A 70 20.39 -1.10 2.92
C TRP A 70 20.83 0.36 3.02
N GLY A 71 21.26 0.94 1.90
CA GLY A 71 21.04 2.36 1.71
C GLY A 71 19.55 2.63 1.84
N GLU A 72 19.15 3.70 2.53
CA GLU A 72 17.76 4.07 2.74
C GLU A 72 17.08 4.37 1.39
N MET A 73 16.47 3.36 0.75
CA MET A 73 15.65 3.61 -0.43
C MET A 73 14.42 4.41 -0.03
N VAL A 74 14.39 5.68 -0.45
CA VAL A 74 13.26 6.59 -0.27
C VAL A 74 12.27 6.39 -1.42
N VAL A 75 11.03 6.03 -1.11
CA VAL A 75 9.98 5.90 -2.14
C VAL A 75 9.40 7.26 -2.48
N GLU A 76 9.45 7.63 -3.75
CA GLU A 76 8.89 8.87 -4.29
C GLU A 76 7.44 8.68 -4.75
N VAL A 77 6.58 9.65 -4.40
CA VAL A 77 5.15 9.60 -4.73
C VAL A 77 4.65 10.97 -5.18
N HIS A 78 4.06 11.02 -6.37
CA HIS A 78 3.38 12.19 -6.95
C HIS A 78 1.98 12.39 -6.35
N GLY A 79 1.51 13.64 -6.28
CA GLY A 79 0.17 13.95 -5.77
C GLY A 79 -0.10 13.41 -4.36
N PHE A 80 0.88 13.53 -3.46
CA PHE A 80 0.86 12.86 -2.15
C PHE A 80 -0.19 13.43 -1.19
N PHE A 81 -1.05 12.56 -0.68
CA PHE A 81 -1.95 12.81 0.44
C PHE A 81 -1.78 11.71 1.48
N GLY A 82 -1.37 12.08 2.70
CA GLY A 82 -1.09 11.12 3.77
C GLY A 82 -1.65 11.54 5.12
N VAL A 83 -2.13 10.57 5.88
CA VAL A 83 -2.54 10.71 7.28
C VAL A 83 -1.58 9.92 8.14
N TYR A 84 -0.91 10.59 9.07
CA TYR A 84 0.17 10.02 9.87
C TYR A 84 -0.17 9.95 11.35
N LEU A 85 0.55 9.09 12.05
CA LEU A 85 0.60 9.00 13.50
C LEU A 85 2.01 9.39 13.97
N LEU A 86 2.08 10.33 14.90
CA LEU A 86 3.28 10.69 15.63
C LEU A 86 3.33 9.97 16.97
N TYR A 87 4.55 9.66 17.41
CA TYR A 87 4.87 9.15 18.73
C TYR A 87 5.86 10.09 19.41
N CYS A 88 5.59 10.48 20.64
CA CYS A 88 6.49 11.33 21.42
C CYS A 88 7.53 10.48 22.15
N THR A 89 8.81 10.75 21.92
CA THR A 89 9.95 10.07 22.55
C THR A 89 10.53 10.84 23.73
N ASN A 90 10.08 12.08 23.96
CA ASN A 90 10.47 12.86 25.13
C ASN A 90 10.11 12.12 26.44
N PRO A 91 11.05 11.86 27.36
CA PRO A 91 10.78 11.12 28.60
C PRO A 91 9.63 11.68 29.44
N ARG A 92 9.44 13.01 29.44
CA ARG A 92 8.35 13.67 30.17
C ARG A 92 6.97 13.41 29.56
N TYR A 93 6.92 13.17 28.25
CA TYR A 93 5.70 13.05 27.46
C TYR A 93 5.62 11.73 26.68
N GLN A 94 6.41 10.75 27.10
CA GLN A 94 6.65 9.52 26.35
C GLN A 94 5.35 8.78 26.06
N GLY A 95 5.19 8.28 24.84
CA GLY A 95 4.00 7.55 24.43
C GLY A 95 2.78 8.41 24.14
N ARG A 96 2.89 9.74 24.22
CA ARG A 96 1.88 10.63 23.64
C ARG A 96 1.87 10.46 22.13
N ILE A 97 0.67 10.56 21.57
CA ILE A 97 0.42 10.40 20.16
C ILE A 97 -0.24 11.66 19.58
N TYR A 98 -0.03 11.87 18.29
CA TYR A 98 -0.74 12.88 17.52
C TYR A 98 -1.07 12.29 16.15
N ILE A 99 -2.26 12.56 15.63
CA ILE A 99 -2.67 12.14 14.28
C ILE A 99 -2.86 13.40 13.47
N GLY A 100 -2.34 13.43 12.25
CA GLY A 100 -2.48 14.59 11.38
C GLY A 100 -2.44 14.24 9.91
N PHE A 101 -2.79 15.22 9.07
CA PHE A 101 -2.72 15.14 7.62
C PHE A 101 -1.51 15.93 7.07
N THR A 102 -0.92 15.45 5.98
CA THR A 102 0.14 16.14 5.23
C THR A 102 0.15 15.79 3.75
N VAL A 103 0.67 16.73 2.95
CA VAL A 103 1.08 16.54 1.55
C VAL A 103 2.61 16.40 1.40
N ASN A 104 3.35 16.53 2.49
CA ASN A 104 4.82 16.41 2.52
C ASN A 104 5.25 15.94 3.93
N PRO A 105 5.56 14.64 4.10
CA PRO A 105 5.90 14.08 5.41
C PRO A 105 7.16 14.65 6.03
N GLU A 106 8.25 14.77 5.26
CA GLU A 106 9.56 15.29 5.69
C GLU A 106 9.40 16.70 6.28
N ARG A 107 8.81 17.63 5.51
CA ARG A 107 8.56 19.00 6.00
C ARG A 107 7.68 19.00 7.25
N ARG A 108 6.67 18.13 7.31
CA ARG A 108 5.68 18.17 8.41
C ARG A 108 6.28 17.68 9.73
N ILE A 109 7.16 16.67 9.71
CA ILE A 109 7.80 16.22 10.94
C ILE A 109 8.73 17.30 11.52
N ASP A 110 9.47 18.01 10.65
CA ASP A 110 10.32 19.14 11.06
C ASP A 110 9.51 20.26 11.70
N GLN A 111 8.36 20.61 11.10
CA GLN A 111 7.44 21.61 11.66
C GLN A 111 6.96 21.23 13.07
N HIS A 112 6.64 19.95 13.31
CA HIS A 112 6.25 19.48 14.64
C HIS A 112 7.36 19.61 15.67
N ASN A 113 8.59 19.28 15.29
CA ASN A 113 9.76 19.33 16.17
C ASN A 113 10.28 20.75 16.41
N ALA A 114 10.16 21.65 15.43
CA ALA A 114 10.46 23.08 15.58
C ALA A 114 9.40 23.84 16.39
N GLY A 115 8.15 23.33 16.41
CA GLY A 115 7.06 23.84 17.24
C GLY A 115 6.14 24.84 16.53
N LYS A 116 5.15 25.37 17.27
CA LYS A 116 4.01 26.09 16.67
C LYS A 116 4.37 27.34 15.86
N ARG A 117 5.45 28.03 16.24
CA ARG A 117 5.91 29.25 15.54
C ARG A 117 6.46 28.94 14.14
N CYS A 118 6.82 27.70 13.88
CA CYS A 118 7.35 27.22 12.61
C CYS A 118 6.32 26.40 11.81
N GLY A 119 5.02 26.53 12.14
CA GLY A 119 3.94 25.80 11.46
C GLY A 119 3.59 24.44 12.06
N GLY A 120 4.20 24.05 13.18
CA GLY A 120 3.81 22.84 13.91
C GLY A 120 2.43 22.98 14.59
N ALA A 121 1.75 21.86 14.83
CA ALA A 121 0.48 21.89 15.55
C ALA A 121 0.66 22.39 17.00
N TRP A 122 -0.31 23.16 17.50
CA TRP A 122 -0.28 23.64 18.89
C TRP A 122 -0.17 22.48 19.89
N LYS A 123 -0.88 21.36 19.65
CA LYS A 123 -0.87 20.18 20.53
C LYS A 123 0.50 19.49 20.63
N THR A 124 1.40 19.70 19.66
CA THR A 124 2.74 19.09 19.62
C THR A 124 3.85 20.03 20.09
N SER A 125 3.58 21.33 20.19
CA SER A 125 4.58 22.36 20.47
C SER A 125 5.24 22.17 21.85
N GLY A 126 6.59 22.22 21.89
CA GLY A 126 7.38 22.14 23.13
C GLY A 126 7.29 20.80 23.86
N ARG A 127 6.79 19.75 23.18
CA ARG A 127 6.62 18.40 23.74
C ARG A 127 7.48 17.35 23.04
N GLY A 128 8.10 17.70 21.92
CA GLY A 128 8.97 16.81 21.17
C GLY A 128 10.25 16.43 21.92
N PRO A 129 11.10 15.60 21.32
CA PRO A 129 11.02 15.15 19.93
C PRO A 129 9.83 14.23 19.64
N TRP A 130 9.35 14.32 18.40
CA TRP A 130 8.29 13.52 17.82
C TRP A 130 8.87 12.69 16.68
N ASP A 131 8.44 11.44 16.63
CA ASP A 131 8.69 10.53 15.52
C ASP A 131 7.41 10.36 14.71
N MET A 132 7.49 10.48 13.38
CA MET A 132 6.43 10.00 12.50
C MET A 132 6.64 8.50 12.29
N VAL A 133 5.77 7.68 12.86
CA VAL A 133 6.00 6.22 12.96
C VAL A 133 5.20 5.42 11.94
N LEU A 134 4.00 5.91 11.60
CA LEU A 134 3.08 5.28 10.67
C LEU A 134 2.44 6.35 9.79
N ILE A 135 2.33 6.09 8.49
CA ILE A 135 1.59 6.94 7.55
C ILE A 135 0.74 6.08 6.61
N VAL A 136 -0.55 6.40 6.55
CA VAL A 136 -1.47 5.86 5.54
C VAL A 136 -1.52 6.88 4.40
N HIS A 137 -1.21 6.47 3.18
CA HIS A 137 -1.16 7.36 2.02
C HIS A 137 -1.75 6.70 0.76
N GLY A 138 -1.81 7.43 -0.34
CA GLY A 138 -2.52 7.02 -1.56
C GLY A 138 -3.99 7.45 -1.60
N PHE A 139 -4.38 8.41 -0.75
CA PHE A 139 -5.72 8.97 -0.79
C PHE A 139 -5.97 9.68 -2.14
N PRO A 140 -7.18 9.58 -2.71
CA PRO A 140 -7.49 10.19 -4.01
C PRO A 140 -7.60 11.73 -3.96
N SER A 141 -7.79 12.29 -2.77
CA SER A 141 -7.86 13.74 -2.52
C SER A 141 -7.55 14.08 -1.07
N ASP A 142 -7.29 15.35 -0.82
CA ASP A 142 -7.20 15.94 0.52
C ASP A 142 -8.48 15.75 1.32
N VAL A 143 -9.67 15.94 0.72
CA VAL A 143 -10.97 15.74 1.40
C VAL A 143 -11.12 14.31 1.88
N ALA A 144 -10.71 13.32 1.08
CA ALA A 144 -10.75 11.91 1.49
C ALA A 144 -9.81 11.65 2.68
N ALA A 145 -8.59 12.20 2.62
CA ALA A 145 -7.61 12.09 3.69
C ALA A 145 -8.05 12.80 4.98
N LEU A 146 -8.60 14.01 4.89
CA LEU A 146 -9.10 14.79 6.04
C LEU A 146 -10.29 14.10 6.72
N ARG A 147 -11.20 13.49 5.95
CA ARG A 147 -12.29 12.67 6.51
C ARG A 147 -11.76 11.44 7.25
N PHE A 148 -10.70 10.82 6.73
CA PHE A 148 -10.01 9.71 7.39
C PHE A 148 -9.34 10.19 8.69
N GLU A 149 -8.54 11.25 8.64
CA GLU A 149 -7.89 11.87 9.80
C GLU A 149 -8.89 12.15 10.92
N TRP A 150 -10.00 12.82 10.61
CA TRP A 150 -11.01 13.18 11.58
C TRP A 150 -11.61 11.94 12.27
N ALA A 151 -11.96 10.91 11.50
CA ALA A 151 -12.50 9.67 12.04
C ALA A 151 -11.47 8.91 12.88
N TRP A 152 -10.19 8.95 12.49
CA TRP A 152 -9.11 8.33 13.26
C TRP A 152 -8.86 9.06 14.59
N GLN A 153 -8.97 10.39 14.60
CA GLN A 153 -8.91 11.21 15.81
C GLN A 153 -10.13 11.01 16.72
N HIS A 154 -11.33 10.87 16.14
CA HIS A 154 -12.61 10.85 16.85
C HIS A 154 -13.46 9.60 16.54
N PRO A 155 -12.97 8.38 16.84
CA PRO A 155 -13.65 7.14 16.44
C PRO A 155 -15.07 7.03 16.98
N HIS A 156 -15.33 7.50 18.20
CA HIS A 156 -16.65 7.39 18.83
C HIS A 156 -17.65 8.47 18.37
N SER A 157 -17.19 9.50 17.67
CA SER A 157 -18.06 10.49 17.02
C SER A 157 -18.36 10.11 15.56
N SER A 158 -17.55 9.23 14.98
CA SER A 158 -17.74 8.75 13.62
C SER A 158 -18.87 7.73 13.54
N ARG A 159 -19.89 8.04 12.73
CA ARG A 159 -21.00 7.11 12.42
C ARG A 159 -20.53 5.80 11.79
N ARG A 160 -19.32 5.77 11.22
CA ARG A 160 -18.73 4.58 10.58
C ARG A 160 -18.04 3.64 11.56
N LEU A 161 -17.72 4.12 12.76
CA LEU A 161 -16.91 3.41 13.75
C LEU A 161 -17.66 3.18 15.06
N THR A 162 -19.00 3.09 15.00
CA THR A 162 -19.86 2.80 16.16
C THR A 162 -19.55 1.44 16.81
N HIS A 163 -19.04 0.50 16.02
CA HIS A 163 -18.60 -0.82 16.48
C HIS A 163 -17.24 -0.80 17.20
N VAL A 164 -16.48 0.30 17.10
CA VAL A 164 -15.16 0.41 17.72
C VAL A 164 -15.32 0.69 19.21
N THR A 165 -14.96 -0.30 20.02
CA THR A 165 -15.00 -0.19 21.48
C THR A 165 -14.03 0.87 22.00
N ARG A 166 -14.44 1.55 23.09
CA ARG A 166 -13.64 2.57 23.77
C ARG A 166 -12.29 1.99 24.25
N ARG A 167 -11.30 2.88 24.35
CA ARG A 167 -9.98 2.53 24.86
C ARG A 167 -10.07 1.96 26.28
N ARG A 168 -9.43 0.81 26.51
CA ARG A 168 -9.36 0.22 27.86
C ARG A 168 -8.33 0.97 28.71
N THR A 169 -8.47 0.97 30.03
CA THR A 169 -7.55 1.70 30.94
C THR A 169 -6.09 1.28 30.77
N ARG A 170 -5.84 -0.01 30.54
CA ARG A 170 -4.50 -0.58 30.35
C ARG A 170 -4.00 -0.52 28.89
N GLU A 171 -4.85 -0.12 27.94
CA GLU A 171 -4.49 -0.07 26.52
C GLU A 171 -3.71 1.22 26.25
N ARG A 172 -2.51 1.07 25.67
CA ARG A 172 -1.66 2.21 25.35
C ARG A 172 -2.34 3.06 24.27
N PRO A 173 -2.17 4.39 24.28
CA PRO A 173 -2.75 5.26 23.26
C PRO A 173 -2.39 4.83 21.83
N PHE A 174 -1.15 4.39 21.61
CA PHE A 174 -0.68 3.87 20.34
C PHE A 174 -1.48 2.64 19.89
N ASP A 175 -1.57 1.61 20.72
CA ASP A 175 -2.26 0.35 20.41
C ASP A 175 -3.75 0.59 20.11
N PHE A 176 -4.38 1.48 20.88
CA PHE A 176 -5.74 1.91 20.62
C PHE A 176 -5.91 2.54 19.24
N ARG A 177 -5.03 3.46 18.84
CA ARG A 177 -5.12 4.09 17.52
C ARG A 177 -4.77 3.13 16.39
N LEU A 178 -3.87 2.18 16.61
CA LEU A 178 -3.60 1.13 15.64
C LEU A 178 -4.84 0.25 15.43
N ARG A 179 -5.53 -0.15 16.51
CA ARG A 179 -6.81 -0.86 16.41
C ARG A 179 -7.90 -0.06 15.71
N VAL A 180 -7.99 1.25 15.97
CA VAL A 180 -8.94 2.14 15.28
C VAL A 180 -8.67 2.17 13.79
N VAL A 181 -7.41 2.37 13.36
CA VAL A 181 -7.09 2.42 11.93
C VAL A 181 -7.32 1.07 11.27
N ALA A 182 -7.04 -0.05 11.97
CA ALA A 182 -7.34 -1.40 11.50
C ALA A 182 -8.84 -1.57 11.16
N HIS A 183 -9.74 -1.11 12.04
CA HIS A 183 -11.18 -1.09 11.75
C HIS A 183 -11.54 -0.16 10.59
N MET A 184 -10.89 1.00 10.50
CA MET A 184 -11.14 1.94 9.40
C MET A 184 -10.79 1.33 8.04
N LEU A 185 -9.67 0.63 7.92
CA LEU A 185 -9.25 -0.04 6.68
C LEU A 185 -10.23 -1.14 6.23
N GLN A 186 -11.06 -1.64 7.15
CA GLN A 186 -12.12 -2.62 6.87
C GLN A 186 -13.50 -2.00 6.65
N THR A 187 -13.63 -0.67 6.77
CA THR A 187 -14.92 0.03 6.75
C THR A 187 -15.07 0.89 5.51
N ALA A 188 -16.23 0.82 4.85
CA ALA A 188 -16.54 1.70 3.73
C ALA A 188 -16.59 3.19 4.16
N PRO A 189 -16.11 4.14 3.34
CA PRO A 189 -15.63 3.93 1.97
C PRO A 189 -14.14 3.53 1.88
N TRP A 190 -13.42 3.49 3.00
CA TRP A 190 -11.97 3.38 3.01
C TRP A 190 -11.48 2.00 2.55
N CYS A 191 -12.23 0.94 2.82
CA CYS A 191 -11.87 -0.44 2.47
C CYS A 191 -11.73 -0.77 0.97
N ARG A 192 -12.05 0.16 0.07
CA ARG A 192 -11.83 0.00 -1.39
C ARG A 192 -10.86 1.05 -1.96
N LEU A 193 -10.33 1.92 -1.12
CA LEU A 193 -9.36 2.92 -1.55
C LEU A 193 -7.99 2.25 -1.76
N PRO A 194 -7.20 2.70 -2.74
CA PRO A 194 -5.89 2.10 -3.04
C PRO A 194 -4.80 2.61 -2.09
N LEU A 195 -5.04 2.48 -0.78
CA LEU A 195 -4.19 3.00 0.28
C LEU A 195 -2.97 2.11 0.52
N THR A 196 -1.87 2.74 0.92
CA THR A 196 -0.67 2.06 1.42
C THR A 196 -0.48 2.39 2.89
N ILE A 197 -0.24 1.36 3.71
CA ILE A 197 0.05 1.49 5.13
C ILE A 197 1.56 1.41 5.30
N ARG A 198 2.22 2.53 5.60
CA ARG A 198 3.68 2.59 5.64
C ARG A 198 4.22 2.82 7.04
N TRP A 199 5.03 1.89 7.54
CA TRP A 199 5.83 2.05 8.76
C TRP A 199 7.12 2.78 8.43
N LEU A 200 7.25 4.02 8.90
CA LEU A 200 8.43 4.85 8.64
C LEU A 200 9.60 4.49 9.55
N LYS A 201 9.31 3.89 10.71
CA LYS A 201 10.29 3.47 11.72
C LYS A 201 9.95 2.05 12.20
N GLN A 202 10.80 1.09 11.86
CA GLN A 202 10.53 -0.35 12.02
C GLN A 202 10.38 -0.77 13.49
N GLU A 203 11.08 -0.11 14.40
CA GLU A 203 11.03 -0.36 15.84
C GLU A 203 9.64 -0.11 16.46
N TYR A 204 8.80 0.69 15.78
CA TYR A 204 7.41 0.94 16.17
C TYR A 204 6.41 -0.01 15.53
N CYS A 205 6.84 -0.84 14.58
CA CYS A 205 5.95 -1.78 13.90
C CYS A 205 5.26 -2.70 14.93
N ARG A 206 3.97 -2.91 14.72
CA ARG A 206 3.15 -3.83 15.49
C ARG A 206 2.30 -4.64 14.54
N GLU A 207 1.99 -5.86 14.95
CA GLU A 207 1.02 -6.68 14.24
C GLU A 207 -0.38 -6.05 14.35
N PHE A 208 -1.14 -6.15 13.26
CA PHE A 208 -2.56 -5.83 13.29
C PHE A 208 -3.31 -6.89 14.09
N PRO A 209 -4.40 -6.52 14.80
CA PRO A 209 -5.20 -7.51 15.50
C PRO A 209 -5.71 -8.60 14.54
N PRO A 210 -5.80 -9.87 14.96
CA PRO A 210 -6.28 -10.94 14.10
C PRO A 210 -7.66 -10.65 13.50
N GLY A 211 -7.80 -10.79 12.19
CA GLY A 211 -9.03 -10.49 11.45
C GLY A 211 -9.23 -9.00 11.13
N LEU A 212 -8.29 -8.14 11.52
CA LEU A 212 -8.26 -6.70 11.19
C LEU A 212 -6.98 -6.31 10.45
N GLU A 213 -6.32 -7.26 9.79
CA GLU A 213 -5.23 -6.96 8.87
C GLU A 213 -5.74 -6.11 7.71
N PRO A 214 -4.90 -5.25 7.10
CA PRO A 214 -5.30 -4.50 5.91
C PRO A 214 -5.82 -5.43 4.79
N PRO A 215 -6.82 -4.99 4.00
CA PRO A 215 -7.23 -5.70 2.79
C PRO A 215 -6.06 -6.01 1.85
N LEU A 216 -6.15 -7.10 1.10
CA LEU A 216 -5.03 -7.59 0.26
C LEU A 216 -4.51 -6.58 -0.78
N HIS A 217 -5.40 -5.73 -1.30
CA HIS A 217 -5.03 -4.67 -2.26
C HIS A 217 -4.38 -3.44 -1.61
N MET A 218 -4.29 -3.39 -0.27
CA MET A 218 -3.64 -2.33 0.48
C MET A 218 -2.29 -2.81 1.02
N PRO A 219 -1.18 -2.47 0.35
CA PRO A 219 0.13 -2.96 0.77
C PRO A 219 0.56 -2.37 2.12
N ILE A 220 1.23 -3.20 2.92
CA ILE A 220 2.03 -2.75 4.07
C ILE A 220 3.46 -2.54 3.56
N ALA A 221 3.97 -1.32 3.72
CA ALA A 221 5.31 -0.92 3.29
C ALA A 221 6.16 -0.45 4.47
N PHE A 222 7.47 -0.42 4.27
CA PHE A 222 8.45 -0.01 5.28
C PHE A 222 9.41 1.03 4.72
N GLY A 223 9.98 1.86 5.60
CA GLY A 223 10.95 2.87 5.24
C GLY A 223 10.34 4.22 4.83
N PRO A 224 11.19 5.23 4.58
CA PRO A 224 10.78 6.61 4.32
C PRO A 224 9.94 6.76 3.05
N VAL A 225 9.20 7.86 2.96
CA VAL A 225 8.44 8.25 1.77
C VAL A 225 8.57 9.74 1.53
N ARG A 226 8.80 10.11 0.28
CA ARG A 226 8.97 11.49 -0.17
C ARG A 226 7.85 11.88 -1.12
N ALA A 227 7.29 13.06 -0.88
CA ALA A 227 6.31 13.65 -1.78
C ALA A 227 7.05 14.43 -2.86
N VAL A 228 6.89 14.01 -4.11
CA VAL A 228 7.44 14.71 -5.27
C VAL A 228 6.39 15.69 -5.78
N LYS A 229 6.81 16.92 -6.07
CA LYS A 229 5.93 17.90 -6.71
C LYS A 229 5.84 17.54 -8.19
N ASP A 230 4.65 17.68 -8.76
CA ASP A 230 4.50 17.60 -10.21
C ASP A 230 5.26 18.76 -10.84
N THR A 231 6.50 18.52 -11.25
CA THR A 231 7.16 19.37 -12.23
C THR A 231 6.35 19.26 -13.50
N LYS A 232 5.97 20.40 -14.08
CA LYS A 232 5.16 20.51 -15.30
C LYS A 232 5.51 19.36 -16.25
N ARG A 233 4.49 18.60 -16.65
CA ARG A 233 4.55 17.56 -17.69
C ARG A 233 5.55 18.03 -18.74
N ALA A 234 6.61 17.26 -19.00
CA ALA A 234 7.48 17.54 -20.12
C ALA A 234 6.56 17.70 -21.35
N GLU A 235 6.64 18.87 -21.98
CA GLU A 235 5.97 19.13 -23.26
C GLU A 235 6.27 17.92 -24.16
N PRO A 236 5.26 17.35 -24.84
CA PRO A 236 5.52 16.32 -25.82
C PRO A 236 6.59 16.83 -26.77
N LEU A 237 7.67 16.04 -26.95
CA LEU A 237 8.59 16.21 -28.06
C LEU A 237 7.76 16.37 -29.35
N SER A 238 8.26 17.24 -30.23
CA SER A 238 7.69 17.70 -31.50
C SER A 238 6.71 16.74 -32.18
N PRO A 239 5.65 17.25 -32.85
CA PRO A 239 4.77 16.43 -33.68
C PRO A 239 5.53 16.00 -34.94
N GLU A 240 6.40 15.02 -34.81
CA GLU A 240 6.86 14.22 -35.94
C GLU A 240 5.72 13.27 -36.33
N GLU A 241 5.31 13.37 -37.59
CA GLU A 241 4.16 12.75 -38.23
C GLU A 241 3.99 11.27 -37.91
N GLN A 242 3.32 10.95 -36.81
CA GLN A 242 2.78 9.62 -36.54
C GLN A 242 1.37 9.56 -37.11
N VAL A 243 1.15 8.66 -38.08
CA VAL A 243 -0.16 8.34 -38.63
C VAL A 243 -1.10 8.02 -37.45
N VAL A 244 -2.00 8.94 -37.13
CA VAL A 244 -2.93 8.83 -36.00
C VAL A 244 -3.99 7.77 -36.34
N THR A 245 -3.65 6.50 -36.16
CA THR A 245 -4.67 5.44 -36.15
C THR A 245 -5.55 5.69 -34.94
N LYS A 246 -6.80 6.12 -35.17
CA LYS A 246 -7.78 6.31 -34.10
C LYS A 246 -7.89 5.03 -33.27
N LYS A 247 -7.48 5.10 -31.99
CA LYS A 247 -7.60 3.97 -31.06
C LYS A 247 -9.07 3.82 -30.64
N HIS A 248 -9.45 2.58 -30.32
CA HIS A 248 -10.81 2.23 -29.91
C HIS A 248 -10.80 1.65 -28.50
N CYS A 249 -11.86 1.91 -27.73
CA CYS A 249 -12.05 1.29 -26.43
C CYS A 249 -12.22 -0.23 -26.58
N SER A 250 -11.38 -1.01 -25.91
CA SER A 250 -11.41 -2.48 -25.94
C SER A 250 -12.67 -3.10 -25.31
N VAL A 251 -13.57 -2.28 -24.75
CA VAL A 251 -14.81 -2.74 -24.10
C VAL A 251 -16.04 -2.35 -24.89
N CYS A 252 -16.22 -1.06 -25.23
CA CYS A 252 -17.40 -0.60 -25.97
C CYS A 252 -17.18 -0.44 -27.48
N LEU A 253 -15.94 -0.66 -27.95
CA LEU A 253 -15.53 -0.57 -29.36
C LEU A 253 -15.68 0.81 -30.01
N LYS A 254 -16.10 1.83 -29.25
CA LYS A 254 -16.17 3.22 -29.72
C LYS A 254 -14.78 3.85 -29.77
N THR A 255 -14.58 4.75 -30.72
CA THR A 255 -13.38 5.61 -30.79
C THR A 255 -13.35 6.59 -29.63
N PHE A 256 -12.15 6.85 -29.12
CA PHE A 256 -11.94 7.95 -28.16
C PHE A 256 -12.16 9.30 -28.86
N GLN A 257 -12.79 10.23 -28.14
CA GLN A 257 -12.99 11.61 -28.56
C GLN A 257 -11.76 12.45 -28.21
N ASP A 258 -11.48 13.47 -29.02
CA ASP A 258 -10.41 14.42 -28.74
C ASP A 258 -10.86 15.36 -27.60
N GLY A 259 -10.15 15.34 -26.47
CA GLY A 259 -10.43 16.20 -25.32
C GLY A 259 -9.99 15.58 -23.98
N ASP A 260 -9.99 16.39 -22.92
CA ASP A 260 -9.53 15.97 -21.58
C ASP A 260 -10.50 15.02 -20.85
N GLU A 261 -11.75 14.93 -21.30
CA GLU A 261 -12.80 14.12 -20.67
C GLU A 261 -12.84 12.65 -21.15
N ASP A 262 -12.12 12.30 -22.23
CA ASP A 262 -12.16 10.97 -22.84
C ASP A 262 -10.78 10.30 -22.92
N ILE A 263 -9.91 10.61 -21.95
CA ILE A 263 -8.55 10.05 -21.89
C ILE A 263 -8.63 8.54 -21.54
N PRO A 264 -8.07 7.65 -22.38
CA PRO A 264 -8.09 6.22 -22.13
C PRO A 264 -7.26 5.78 -20.93
N LEU A 265 -7.73 4.74 -20.23
CA LEU A 265 -6.88 3.94 -19.34
C LEU A 265 -6.10 2.93 -20.17
N HIS A 266 -4.79 2.88 -19.95
CA HIS A 266 -3.88 1.92 -20.58
C HIS A 266 -3.41 0.87 -19.58
N CYS A 267 -3.38 -0.38 -20.03
CA CYS A 267 -2.76 -1.46 -19.26
C CYS A 267 -1.28 -1.14 -19.01
N PHE A 268 -0.80 -1.32 -17.79
CA PHE A 268 0.60 -1.11 -17.44
C PHE A 268 1.53 -2.30 -17.78
N HIS A 269 0.98 -3.41 -18.28
CA HIS A 269 1.79 -4.54 -18.74
C HIS A 269 2.41 -4.22 -20.11
N LEU A 270 3.74 -4.28 -20.20
CA LEU A 270 4.56 -3.79 -21.32
C LEU A 270 4.09 -4.24 -22.72
N THR A 271 3.61 -5.47 -22.86
CA THR A 271 3.20 -6.04 -24.15
C THR A 271 1.72 -5.84 -24.47
N CYS A 272 0.95 -5.24 -23.56
CA CYS A 272 -0.50 -5.11 -23.69
C CYS A 272 -0.89 -3.77 -24.31
N THR A 273 -1.61 -3.82 -25.43
CA THR A 273 -2.10 -2.63 -26.14
C THR A 273 -3.50 -2.19 -25.70
N MET A 274 -4.04 -2.78 -24.62
CA MET A 274 -5.39 -2.48 -24.14
C MET A 274 -5.54 -1.00 -23.79
N ALA A 275 -6.57 -0.40 -24.35
CA ALA A 275 -7.02 0.95 -24.04
C ALA A 275 -8.54 0.91 -23.84
N ALA A 276 -9.04 1.49 -22.74
CA ALA A 276 -10.47 1.50 -22.48
C ALA A 276 -10.89 2.80 -21.79
N HIS A 277 -12.14 3.23 -22.02
CA HIS A 277 -12.74 4.30 -21.22
C HIS A 277 -12.76 3.88 -19.75
N MET A 278 -12.49 4.83 -18.85
CA MET A 278 -12.52 4.60 -17.40
C MET A 278 -13.83 3.96 -16.94
N PHE A 279 -14.97 4.49 -17.39
CA PHE A 279 -16.28 3.97 -17.01
C PHE A 279 -16.55 2.56 -17.58
N CYS A 280 -16.11 2.29 -18.81
CA CYS A 280 -16.28 0.97 -19.41
C CYS A 280 -15.47 -0.09 -18.65
N LEU A 281 -14.22 0.22 -18.34
CA LEU A 281 -13.34 -0.71 -17.63
C LEU A 281 -13.79 -0.89 -16.17
N SER A 282 -14.22 0.18 -15.50
CA SER A 282 -14.77 0.11 -14.15
C SER A 282 -16.00 -0.81 -14.09
N ARG A 283 -16.96 -0.65 -15.02
CA ARG A 283 -18.14 -1.52 -15.10
C ARG A 283 -17.77 -2.97 -15.36
N LEU A 284 -16.80 -3.23 -16.23
CA LEU A 284 -16.31 -4.59 -16.49
C LEU A 284 -15.73 -5.21 -15.20
N PHE A 285 -14.93 -4.47 -14.45
CA PHE A 285 -14.34 -4.99 -13.21
C PHE A 285 -15.37 -5.18 -12.09
N LEU A 286 -16.47 -4.42 -12.12
CA LEU A 286 -17.56 -4.47 -11.16
C LEU A 286 -18.70 -5.41 -11.55
N GLU A 287 -18.57 -6.20 -12.63
CA GLU A 287 -19.65 -7.07 -13.13
C GLU A 287 -20.21 -8.02 -12.05
N LYS A 288 -19.33 -8.53 -11.18
CA LYS A 288 -19.68 -9.40 -10.04
C LYS A 288 -20.02 -8.64 -8.75
N GLU A 289 -19.89 -7.32 -8.75
CA GLU A 289 -20.04 -6.43 -7.59
C GLU A 289 -20.91 -5.19 -7.94
N PRO A 290 -22.15 -5.35 -8.44
CA PRO A 290 -22.92 -4.24 -9.03
C PRO A 290 -23.31 -3.13 -8.04
N ASN A 291 -23.24 -3.40 -6.74
CA ASN A 291 -23.53 -2.43 -5.67
C ASN A 291 -22.32 -1.55 -5.31
N HIS A 292 -21.19 -1.76 -5.96
CA HIS A 292 -19.97 -0.99 -5.74
C HIS A 292 -19.70 -0.06 -6.92
N ILE A 293 -19.04 1.07 -6.63
CA ILE A 293 -18.71 2.11 -7.61
C ILE A 293 -17.22 2.11 -7.94
N LEU A 294 -16.38 1.68 -6.99
CA LEU A 294 -14.93 1.67 -7.13
C LEU A 294 -14.45 0.22 -7.24
N PRO A 295 -13.89 -0.20 -8.38
CA PRO A 295 -13.28 -1.53 -8.49
C PRO A 295 -12.06 -1.64 -7.57
N ILE A 296 -11.80 -2.84 -7.05
CA ILE A 296 -10.53 -3.16 -6.37
C ILE A 296 -9.55 -3.72 -7.41
N GLU A 297 -10.01 -4.70 -8.19
CA GLU A 297 -9.22 -5.40 -9.19
C GLU A 297 -10.10 -5.92 -10.33
N GLY A 298 -9.48 -6.35 -11.43
CA GLY A 298 -10.15 -7.04 -12.51
C GLY A 298 -9.18 -7.55 -13.57
N GLN A 299 -9.65 -8.44 -14.45
CA GLN A 299 -8.84 -8.99 -15.53
C GLN A 299 -8.81 -8.04 -16.73
N CYS A 300 -7.62 -7.75 -17.23
CA CYS A 300 -7.43 -6.93 -18.42
C CYS A 300 -8.16 -7.55 -19.63
N PRO A 301 -9.02 -6.84 -20.37
CA PRO A 301 -9.69 -7.42 -21.54
C PRO A 301 -8.72 -7.79 -22.67
N GLY A 302 -7.55 -7.15 -22.74
CA GLY A 302 -6.49 -7.45 -23.71
C GLY A 302 -5.61 -8.64 -23.31
N CYS A 303 -4.77 -8.48 -22.27
CA CYS A 303 -3.78 -9.51 -21.88
C CYS A 303 -4.28 -10.53 -20.85
N LYS A 304 -5.50 -10.38 -20.32
CA LYS A 304 -6.11 -11.23 -19.27
C LYS A 304 -5.40 -11.25 -17.91
N ASN A 305 -4.25 -10.59 -17.77
CA ASN A 305 -3.60 -10.40 -16.48
C ASN A 305 -4.50 -9.66 -15.49
N LEU A 306 -4.37 -10.01 -14.22
CA LEU A 306 -5.02 -9.31 -13.11
C LEU A 306 -4.43 -7.91 -12.98
N ILE A 307 -5.30 -6.92 -12.80
CA ILE A 307 -4.93 -5.51 -12.61
C ILE A 307 -5.60 -5.01 -11.34
N LEU A 308 -4.81 -4.43 -10.43
CA LEU A 308 -5.35 -3.63 -9.34
C LEU A 308 -5.79 -2.26 -9.88
N TRP A 309 -7.01 -1.85 -9.56
CA TRP A 309 -7.56 -0.58 -10.01
C TRP A 309 -6.72 0.61 -9.53
N GLY A 310 -6.22 0.53 -8.30
CA GLY A 310 -5.33 1.54 -7.72
C GLY A 310 -4.07 1.78 -8.54
N ASP A 311 -3.40 0.69 -8.96
CA ASP A 311 -2.17 0.76 -9.74
C ASP A 311 -2.43 1.29 -11.14
N LEU A 312 -3.55 0.88 -11.76
CA LEU A 312 -3.97 1.38 -13.06
C LEU A 312 -4.20 2.90 -13.05
N ILE A 313 -4.89 3.42 -12.03
CA ILE A 313 -5.13 4.86 -11.90
C ILE A 313 -3.82 5.61 -11.59
N ARG A 314 -2.94 5.06 -10.75
CA ARG A 314 -1.62 5.64 -10.49
C ARG A 314 -0.75 5.69 -11.76
N HIS A 315 -0.73 4.61 -12.53
CA HIS A 315 -0.04 4.53 -13.82
C HIS A 315 -0.58 5.58 -14.80
N HIS A 316 -1.91 5.68 -14.94
CA HIS A 316 -2.55 6.69 -15.79
C HIS A 316 -2.20 8.14 -15.39
N LYS A 317 -2.04 8.41 -14.09
CA LYS A 317 -1.61 9.72 -13.57
C LYS A 317 -0.10 9.98 -13.69
N GLY A 318 0.69 9.01 -14.18
CA GLY A 318 2.15 9.13 -14.27
C GLY A 318 2.88 8.99 -12.93
N CYS A 319 2.22 8.45 -11.89
CA CYS A 319 2.81 8.34 -10.55
C CYS A 319 3.93 7.28 -10.44
N TYR A 320 4.16 6.48 -11.49
CA TYR A 320 5.23 5.47 -11.59
C TYR A 320 6.31 5.85 -12.63
N GLY A 321 6.42 7.13 -13.00
CA GLY A 321 7.27 7.57 -14.11
C GLY A 321 8.77 7.35 -13.95
N ASN A 322 9.31 7.30 -12.73
CA ASN A 322 10.75 7.12 -12.50
C ASN A 322 10.99 6.19 -11.29
N LEU A 323 11.16 4.90 -11.56
CA LEU A 323 11.83 3.96 -10.64
C LEU A 323 13.08 3.39 -11.31
N GLU A 324 13.78 4.20 -12.10
CA GLU A 324 15.21 3.95 -12.31
C GLU A 324 15.92 4.43 -11.06
N ALA A 325 16.52 3.49 -10.32
CA ALA A 325 17.50 3.83 -9.32
C ALA A 325 18.61 4.60 -10.04
N ASP A 326 18.65 5.92 -9.89
CA ASP A 326 19.75 6.73 -10.37
C ASP A 326 21.02 6.28 -9.62
N PRO A 327 21.96 5.56 -10.26
CA PRO A 327 23.20 5.13 -9.62
C PRO A 327 24.13 6.32 -9.38
N THR A 328 23.77 7.52 -9.84
CA THR A 328 24.59 8.73 -9.82
C THR A 328 24.08 9.82 -8.88
N SER A 329 23.07 9.56 -8.04
CA SER A 329 22.76 10.44 -6.91
C SER A 329 23.83 10.31 -5.83
N SER A 330 24.99 10.95 -6.07
CA SER A 330 26.04 11.15 -5.10
C SER A 330 25.54 12.14 -4.04
N GLN A 331 24.73 11.67 -3.09
CA GLN A 331 24.61 12.37 -1.81
C GLN A 331 25.95 12.23 -1.10
N LYS A 332 26.69 13.34 -1.03
CA LYS A 332 27.87 13.47 -0.18
C LYS A 332 27.48 13.04 1.24
N HIS A 333 28.21 12.06 1.74
CA HIS A 333 28.03 11.45 3.04
C HIS A 333 28.39 12.48 4.12
N TRP A 334 27.48 12.71 5.07
CA TRP A 334 27.63 13.67 6.16
C TRP A 334 28.87 13.44 7.04
N ALA A 335 29.56 12.30 6.93
CA ALA A 335 30.80 12.04 7.66
C ALA A 335 32.05 12.70 7.06
N ASP A 336 31.97 13.29 5.85
CA ASP A 336 33.09 14.02 5.25
C ASP A 336 33.26 15.45 5.82
N GLU A 337 32.32 15.91 6.66
CA GLU A 337 32.38 17.23 7.32
C GLU A 337 32.93 17.18 8.77
N LEU A 338 33.38 16.02 9.24
CA LEU A 338 33.87 15.86 10.62
C LEU A 338 35.14 14.99 10.71
N GLN A 339 36.27 15.48 10.19
CA GLN A 339 37.62 15.16 10.70
C GLN A 339 38.59 16.30 10.34
N PRO A 340 39.63 16.53 11.18
CA PRO A 340 39.66 17.41 12.34
C PRO A 340 40.06 18.86 12.03
#